data_AF-R6PLV1-F1
#
_entry.id   AF-R6PLV1-F1
#
_cell.length_a   1.000
_cell.length_b   1.000
_cell.length_c   1.000
_cell.angle_alpha   90.00
_cell.angle_beta   90.00
_cell.angle_gamma   90.00
#
_symmetry.space_group_name_H-M   'P 1'
#
loop_
_entity.id
_entity.type
_entity.pdbx_description
1 polymer ?
#
loop_
_entity_poly.entity_id
_entity_poly.type
_entity_poly.pdbx_seq_one_letter_code
_entity_poly.pdbx_strand_id
1 'polypeptide(L)'
;MITNLSTGTVRRLGRGHRLLTALITVAFICSVTVTAFAAANAYVTVEIVDGDKSVSISSKADTPEQMVEEAGFRLGANDELDLTNFSAENGGKIVIERAKVIRVDDNGLVAYFVGYTDTVKDILGSHGIVINDGDETDIDLTEAISDRLHMFIKRAFTVSVESDGETKKLAIANGTVADALAKAGIKLGEDDKVVPSLDTALTGFTKIKIFRVKYDTKLEKQSVPYETEIIKSSDMFVDESEIVTKGVDGEKLAFYTEKYVDGELTETVFSRETVIKQPVKEVKKVGTKPREVLSAYKNTDAAISELDVPSSLKLDENGIPVNYKRAVKGKATAYTGDPGTASGRKPMPGHIAVDPKEYPYGTELYVVSSDGSYVYGYCIAADTGGFVKMGNTDIDLYMPNEDMCGDWGNRGVTIYVL
;
A
#
# COMPACT_ATOMS: atom_id res chain seq x y z
N MET A 1 4.77 5.88 -148.45
CA MET A 1 4.26 7.27 -148.38
C MET A 1 4.75 7.90 -147.08
N ILE A 2 4.88 9.23 -147.05
CA ILE A 2 4.42 10.14 -145.97
C ILE A 2 4.50 9.61 -144.52
N THR A 3 5.22 10.19 -143.55
CA THR A 3 6.34 11.16 -143.49
C THR A 3 6.78 11.25 -142.00
N ASN A 4 8.01 11.67 -141.73
CA ASN A 4 8.51 12.16 -140.42
C ASN A 4 8.60 11.14 -139.27
N LEU A 5 9.40 11.33 -138.22
CA LEU A 5 10.71 11.98 -137.95
C LEU A 5 11.09 11.48 -136.52
N SER A 6 12.33 11.24 -136.09
CA SER A 6 13.59 10.90 -136.78
C SER A 6 14.65 10.55 -135.73
N THR A 7 15.33 9.40 -135.87
CA THR A 7 16.75 9.14 -135.45
C THR A 7 17.19 9.39 -133.98
N GLY A 8 18.28 8.79 -133.49
CA GLY A 8 19.16 7.81 -134.12
C GLY A 8 20.33 7.34 -133.24
N THR A 9 20.92 6.23 -133.68
CA THR A 9 21.94 5.38 -133.05
C THR A 9 23.25 6.05 -132.57
N VAL A 10 23.81 5.48 -131.51
CA VAL A 10 25.14 5.73 -130.90
C VAL A 10 26.33 5.66 -131.87
N ARG A 11 27.30 6.60 -131.80
CA ARG A 11 28.76 6.29 -131.84
C ARG A 11 29.76 7.41 -131.50
N ARG A 12 30.82 7.01 -130.76
CA ARG A 12 32.24 7.45 -130.74
C ARG A 12 32.67 8.93 -130.57
N LEU A 13 33.37 9.15 -129.45
CA LEU A 13 34.75 9.67 -129.29
C LEU A 13 35.33 10.71 -130.29
N GLY A 14 35.80 11.84 -129.73
CA GLY A 14 36.79 12.75 -130.34
C GLY A 14 37.41 13.69 -129.28
N ARG A 15 38.72 13.98 -129.35
CA ARG A 15 39.44 14.87 -128.41
C ARG A 15 39.65 16.27 -129.01
N GLY A 16 39.52 17.31 -128.18
CA GLY A 16 39.89 18.71 -128.46
C GLY A 16 40.36 19.41 -127.17
N HIS A 17 40.86 20.65 -127.23
CA HIS A 17 41.52 21.30 -126.08
C HIS A 17 41.11 22.76 -125.82
N ARG A 18 40.88 23.07 -124.52
CA ARG A 18 41.25 24.28 -123.76
C ARG A 18 40.54 25.64 -123.97
N LEU A 19 40.02 26.16 -122.84
CA LEU A 19 39.91 27.58 -122.40
C LEU A 19 38.83 28.44 -123.13
N LEU A 20 38.23 29.52 -122.57
CA LEU A 20 38.40 30.28 -121.30
C LEU A 20 37.10 31.07 -120.95
N THR A 21 36.73 31.27 -119.65
CA THR A 21 35.82 32.34 -119.08
C THR A 21 34.37 32.48 -119.64
N ALA A 22 33.33 33.09 -119.05
CA ALA A 22 32.87 33.52 -117.69
C ALA A 22 31.32 33.79 -117.80
N LEU A 23 30.50 34.42 -116.93
CA LEU A 23 30.63 35.14 -115.64
C LEU A 23 29.28 35.10 -114.83
N ILE A 24 29.32 35.55 -113.57
CA ILE A 24 28.28 35.87 -112.54
C ILE A 24 26.89 36.37 -113.00
N THR A 25 25.81 35.90 -112.36
CA THR A 25 24.74 36.74 -111.73
C THR A 25 23.80 35.96 -110.80
N VAL A 26 23.08 36.68 -109.91
CA VAL A 26 22.16 36.15 -108.87
C VAL A 26 20.73 36.66 -109.11
N ALA A 27 19.72 35.83 -108.85
CA ALA A 27 18.33 36.25 -108.72
C ALA A 27 17.61 35.45 -107.61
N PHE A 28 16.95 36.14 -106.69
CA PHE A 28 16.15 35.57 -105.60
C PHE A 28 14.70 36.03 -105.78
N ILE A 29 13.81 35.14 -106.23
CA ILE A 29 12.37 35.43 -106.38
C ILE A 29 11.59 34.22 -105.85
N CYS A 30 10.69 34.48 -104.89
CA CYS A 30 9.76 33.46 -104.40
C CYS A 30 8.60 33.28 -105.38
N SER A 31 8.30 32.04 -105.74
CA SER A 31 6.98 31.63 -106.27
C SER A 31 6.56 30.31 -105.61
N VAL A 32 5.72 30.41 -104.59
CA VAL A 32 5.21 29.24 -103.85
C VAL A 32 3.99 28.66 -104.57
N THR A 33 4.12 27.46 -105.12
CA THR A 33 2.98 26.55 -105.43
C THR A 33 3.38 25.08 -105.31
N VAL A 34 3.92 24.69 -104.15
CA VAL A 34 3.84 23.30 -103.67
C VAL A 34 3.11 23.30 -102.34
N THR A 35 1.77 23.32 -102.39
CA THR A 35 0.90 23.07 -101.23
C THR A 35 0.82 21.58 -100.93
N ALA A 36 1.98 20.92 -100.85
CA ALA A 36 2.13 19.77 -99.98
C ALA A 36 2.53 20.35 -98.62
N PHE A 37 1.54 20.61 -97.76
CA PHE A 37 1.82 20.74 -96.32
C PHE A 37 2.17 19.34 -95.83
N ALA A 38 3.41 18.92 -96.10
CA ALA A 38 4.00 17.83 -95.39
C ALA A 38 4.03 18.27 -93.93
N ALA A 39 3.20 17.65 -93.10
CA ALA A 39 3.40 17.70 -91.67
C ALA A 39 4.83 17.21 -91.43
N ALA A 40 5.71 18.15 -91.07
CA ALA A 40 7.04 17.79 -90.63
C ALA A 40 6.85 17.17 -89.25
N ASN A 41 6.68 15.84 -89.22
CA ASN A 41 6.82 15.06 -88.00
C ASN A 41 8.29 15.22 -87.56
N ALA A 42 8.55 16.31 -86.85
CA ALA A 42 9.86 16.67 -86.37
C ALA A 42 10.29 15.62 -85.34
N TYR A 43 11.55 15.23 -85.39
CA TYR A 43 12.08 14.44 -84.30
C TYR A 43 12.22 15.34 -83.07
N VAL A 44 11.63 14.95 -81.95
CA VAL A 44 11.86 15.60 -80.65
C VAL A 44 13.03 14.93 -79.96
N THR A 45 13.91 15.73 -79.36
CA THR A 45 15.04 15.21 -78.57
C THR A 45 14.60 15.04 -77.13
N VAL A 46 14.70 13.83 -76.60
CA VAL A 46 14.20 13.47 -75.26
C VAL A 46 15.30 12.78 -74.47
N GLU A 47 15.53 13.23 -73.24
CA GLU A 47 16.32 12.54 -72.24
C GLU A 47 15.40 11.61 -71.43
N ILE A 48 15.69 10.31 -71.42
CA ILE A 48 15.00 9.32 -70.58
C ILE A 48 15.95 8.95 -69.44
N VAL A 49 15.51 9.14 -68.19
CA VAL A 49 16.31 8.90 -66.98
C VAL A 49 15.70 7.77 -66.14
N ASP A 50 16.55 6.86 -65.66
CA ASP A 50 16.22 5.63 -64.92
C ASP A 50 17.23 5.47 -63.77
N GLY A 51 16.95 6.14 -62.64
CA GLY A 51 17.92 6.32 -61.56
C GLY A 51 19.20 7.00 -62.05
N ASP A 52 20.36 6.40 -61.80
CA ASP A 52 21.68 6.90 -62.24
C ASP A 52 21.91 6.81 -63.76
N LYS A 53 20.99 6.21 -64.54
CA LYS A 53 21.13 6.07 -66.00
C LYS A 53 20.38 7.18 -66.72
N SER A 54 20.99 7.71 -67.78
CA SER A 54 20.33 8.62 -68.73
C SER A 54 20.66 8.20 -70.16
N VAL A 55 19.67 8.26 -71.04
CA VAL A 55 19.80 8.05 -72.49
C VAL A 55 19.06 9.16 -73.22
N SER A 56 19.74 9.90 -74.09
CA SER A 56 19.11 10.86 -74.98
C SER A 56 18.82 10.23 -76.35
N ILE A 57 17.57 10.28 -76.80
CA ILE A 57 17.16 9.86 -78.15
C ILE A 57 16.57 11.02 -78.95
N SER A 58 16.38 10.81 -80.25
CA SER A 58 15.62 11.70 -81.13
C SER A 58 14.46 10.88 -81.70
N SER A 59 13.25 11.09 -81.15
CA SER A 59 12.08 10.22 -81.34
C SER A 59 11.01 10.84 -82.24
N LYS A 60 10.16 9.98 -82.79
CA LYS A 60 8.95 10.31 -83.56
C LYS A 60 7.68 9.67 -82.99
N ALA A 61 7.79 9.00 -81.84
CA ALA A 61 6.70 8.28 -81.24
C ALA A 61 5.58 9.21 -80.74
N ASP A 62 4.34 8.72 -80.74
CA ASP A 62 3.17 9.52 -80.38
C ASP A 62 2.94 9.60 -78.86
N THR A 63 3.62 8.76 -78.06
CA THR A 63 3.45 8.71 -76.59
C THR A 63 4.79 8.60 -75.84
N PRO A 64 4.88 9.10 -74.59
CA PRO A 64 6.09 9.00 -73.76
C PRO A 64 6.59 7.57 -73.56
N GLU A 65 5.69 6.60 -73.38
CA GLU A 65 6.02 5.20 -73.11
C GLU A 65 6.73 4.56 -74.31
N GLN A 66 6.31 4.90 -75.53
CA GLN A 66 6.98 4.47 -76.76
C GLN A 66 8.37 5.10 -76.89
N MET A 67 8.57 6.36 -76.45
CA MET A 67 9.91 6.99 -76.40
C MET A 67 10.82 6.28 -75.40
N VAL A 68 10.27 5.83 -74.27
CA VAL A 68 10.99 5.02 -73.27
C VAL A 68 11.39 3.64 -73.83
N GLU A 69 10.51 2.99 -74.61
CA GLU A 69 10.86 1.74 -75.31
C GLU A 69 11.88 1.95 -76.44
N GLU A 70 11.79 3.04 -77.22
CA GLU A 70 12.80 3.41 -78.23
C GLU A 70 14.19 3.67 -77.61
N ALA A 71 14.24 4.22 -76.40
CA ALA A 71 15.46 4.37 -75.61
C ALA A 71 16.01 3.05 -75.04
N GLY A 72 15.32 1.93 -75.24
CA GLY A 72 15.73 0.60 -74.82
C GLY A 72 15.40 0.24 -73.37
N PHE A 73 14.69 1.13 -72.66
CA PHE A 73 14.12 0.81 -71.35
C PHE A 73 12.82 0.02 -71.50
N ARG A 74 12.38 -0.61 -70.42
CA ARG A 74 11.05 -1.22 -70.30
C ARG A 74 10.44 -0.78 -68.99
N LEU A 75 9.15 -0.48 -69.00
CA LEU A 75 8.38 -0.17 -67.80
C LEU A 75 7.88 -1.47 -67.15
N GLY A 76 7.95 -1.53 -65.83
CA GLY A 76 7.22 -2.50 -65.02
C GLY A 76 5.72 -2.21 -65.04
N ALA A 77 4.91 -3.19 -64.63
CA ALA A 77 3.45 -3.08 -64.64
C ALA A 77 2.88 -2.00 -63.71
N ASN A 78 3.72 -1.44 -62.82
CA ASN A 78 3.39 -0.33 -61.92
C ASN A 78 4.43 0.80 -62.00
N ASP A 79 5.29 0.90 -63.03
CA ASP A 79 6.22 2.04 -63.12
C ASP A 79 5.49 3.28 -63.67
N GLU A 80 5.80 4.46 -63.12
CA GLU A 80 5.25 5.75 -63.57
C GLU A 80 6.29 6.61 -64.28
N LEU A 81 5.84 7.67 -64.95
CA LEU A 81 6.70 8.62 -65.68
C LEU A 81 6.51 10.04 -65.14
N ASP A 82 7.56 10.67 -64.62
CA ASP A 82 7.55 12.13 -64.46
C ASP A 82 7.72 12.79 -65.84
N LEU A 83 6.69 13.53 -66.22
CA LEU A 83 6.62 14.31 -67.45
C LEU A 83 6.66 15.83 -67.19
N THR A 84 6.93 16.27 -65.96
CA THR A 84 6.96 17.69 -65.56
C THR A 84 7.95 18.51 -66.40
N ASN A 85 8.99 17.88 -66.91
CA ASN A 85 10.03 18.49 -67.74
C ASN A 85 9.97 18.04 -69.22
N PHE A 86 8.84 17.49 -69.68
CA PHE A 86 8.62 16.98 -71.03
C PHE A 86 7.50 17.75 -71.77
N SER A 87 7.63 17.88 -73.09
CA SER A 87 6.63 18.45 -73.99
C SER A 87 6.64 17.70 -75.33
N ALA A 88 5.48 17.22 -75.78
CA ALA A 88 5.36 16.50 -77.06
C ALA A 88 5.77 17.33 -78.29
N GLU A 89 5.77 18.66 -78.20
CA GLU A 89 6.20 19.55 -79.29
C GLU A 89 7.71 19.85 -79.29
N ASN A 90 8.35 19.82 -78.12
CA ASN A 90 9.71 20.34 -77.92
C ASN A 90 10.71 19.29 -77.39
N GLY A 91 10.23 18.12 -76.99
CA GLY A 91 11.01 17.12 -76.26
C GLY A 91 11.19 17.51 -74.80
N GLY A 92 12.38 17.27 -74.24
CA GLY A 92 12.71 17.57 -72.85
C GLY A 92 13.20 16.35 -72.08
N LYS A 93 12.80 16.20 -70.82
CA LYS A 93 13.22 15.11 -69.93
C LYS A 93 12.01 14.33 -69.40
N ILE A 94 12.09 13.02 -69.54
CA ILE A 94 11.21 12.02 -68.92
C ILE A 94 12.02 11.32 -67.82
N VAL A 95 11.47 11.15 -66.62
CA VAL A 95 12.05 10.28 -65.58
C VAL A 95 11.15 9.06 -65.40
N ILE A 96 11.75 7.88 -65.31
CA ILE A 96 11.06 6.64 -64.97
C ILE A 96 11.07 6.49 -63.45
N GLU A 97 9.91 6.66 -62.82
CA GLU A 97 9.72 6.42 -61.40
C GLU A 97 9.43 4.93 -61.18
N ARG A 98 10.48 4.20 -60.80
CA ARG A 98 10.43 2.76 -60.57
C ARG A 98 9.60 2.43 -59.33
N ALA A 99 8.55 1.64 -59.50
CA ALA A 99 7.74 1.19 -58.38
C ALA A 99 8.51 0.20 -57.49
N LYS A 100 8.75 0.60 -56.25
CA LYS A 100 9.40 -0.22 -55.23
C LYS A 100 8.35 -1.09 -54.55
N VAL A 101 8.64 -2.37 -54.36
CA VAL A 101 7.75 -3.27 -53.60
C VAL A 101 8.33 -3.58 -52.23
N ILE A 102 7.65 -3.13 -51.18
CA ILE A 102 8.00 -3.43 -49.79
C ILE A 102 7.05 -4.50 -49.22
N ARG A 103 7.54 -5.29 -48.26
CA ARG A 103 6.74 -6.16 -47.41
C ARG A 103 6.62 -5.54 -46.02
N VAL A 104 5.42 -5.52 -45.45
CA VAL A 104 5.17 -5.10 -44.06
C VAL A 104 4.51 -6.24 -43.31
N ASP A 105 4.98 -6.51 -42.11
CA ASP A 105 4.46 -7.50 -41.17
C ASP A 105 3.92 -6.76 -39.94
N ASP A 106 2.61 -6.51 -39.92
CA ASP A 106 1.93 -5.73 -38.87
C ASP A 106 1.34 -6.68 -37.83
N ASN A 107 2.06 -6.90 -36.73
CA ASN A 107 1.70 -7.87 -35.68
C ASN A 107 1.37 -9.29 -36.21
N GLY A 108 2.05 -9.74 -37.28
CA GLY A 108 1.81 -11.02 -37.95
C GLY A 108 0.86 -10.94 -39.16
N LEU A 109 0.24 -9.80 -39.43
CA LEU A 109 -0.53 -9.55 -40.65
C LEU A 109 0.40 -9.06 -41.76
N VAL A 110 0.75 -9.95 -42.68
CA VAL A 110 1.65 -9.64 -43.80
C VAL A 110 0.91 -9.00 -44.97
N ALA A 111 1.39 -7.83 -45.39
CA ALA A 111 0.96 -7.13 -46.60
C ALA A 111 2.16 -6.78 -47.50
N TYR A 112 1.87 -6.43 -48.75
CA TYR A 112 2.84 -5.88 -49.69
C TYR A 112 2.31 -4.55 -50.21
N PHE A 113 3.17 -3.54 -50.24
CA PHE A 113 2.83 -2.19 -50.70
C PHE A 113 3.75 -1.78 -51.85
N VAL A 114 3.18 -1.06 -52.81
CA VAL A 114 3.84 -0.60 -54.01
C VAL A 114 3.84 0.93 -53.97
N GLY A 115 4.98 1.56 -54.25
CA GLY A 115 5.01 3.03 -54.30
C GLY A 115 6.33 3.62 -54.79
N TYR A 116 6.25 4.91 -55.07
CA TYR A 116 7.33 5.74 -55.62
C TYR A 116 7.90 6.72 -54.59
N THR A 117 7.39 6.71 -53.35
CA THR A 117 7.79 7.67 -52.32
C THR A 117 9.27 7.51 -51.93
N ASP A 118 9.82 8.53 -51.28
CA ASP A 118 11.17 8.45 -50.74
C ASP A 118 11.23 7.56 -49.50
N THR A 119 10.38 7.79 -48.49
CA THR A 119 10.55 7.18 -47.15
C THR A 119 9.51 6.11 -46.79
N VAL A 120 9.85 5.28 -45.80
CA VAL A 120 8.97 4.28 -45.18
C VAL A 120 7.69 4.92 -44.62
N LYS A 121 7.79 6.10 -44.01
CA LYS A 121 6.65 6.85 -43.48
C LYS A 121 5.58 7.15 -44.55
N ASP A 122 6.03 7.51 -45.74
CA ASP A 122 5.16 8.03 -46.80
C ASP A 122 4.42 6.88 -47.52
N ILE A 123 5.07 5.74 -47.73
CA ILE A 123 4.41 4.54 -48.28
C ILE A 123 3.43 3.91 -47.28
N LEU A 124 3.73 3.93 -45.97
CA LEU A 124 2.79 3.52 -44.94
C LEU A 124 1.57 4.46 -44.88
N GLY A 125 1.82 5.78 -44.82
CA GLY A 125 0.77 6.80 -44.73
C GLY A 125 -0.17 6.83 -45.93
N SER A 126 0.36 6.67 -47.16
CA SER A 126 -0.45 6.58 -48.39
C SER A 126 -1.34 5.35 -48.45
N HIS A 127 -0.94 4.25 -47.79
CA HIS A 127 -1.76 3.04 -47.62
C HIS A 127 -2.62 3.05 -46.34
N GLY A 128 -2.69 4.19 -45.63
CA GLY A 128 -3.51 4.36 -44.43
C GLY A 128 -2.93 3.74 -43.15
N ILE A 129 -1.68 3.26 -43.18
CA ILE A 129 -0.99 2.74 -42.00
C ILE A 129 -0.39 3.90 -41.20
N VAL A 130 -0.99 4.15 -40.04
CA VAL A 130 -0.48 5.11 -39.04
C VAL A 130 0.29 4.34 -37.97
N ILE A 131 1.47 4.83 -37.58
CA ILE A 131 2.24 4.37 -36.41
C ILE A 131 1.84 5.24 -35.21
N ASN A 132 1.48 4.61 -34.09
CA ASN A 132 0.92 5.27 -32.91
C ASN A 132 1.98 5.41 -31.80
N ASP A 133 1.66 6.15 -30.73
CA ASP A 133 2.52 6.18 -29.54
C ASP A 133 2.69 4.76 -28.95
N GLY A 134 3.94 4.39 -28.68
CA GLY A 134 4.32 3.09 -28.14
C GLY A 134 4.36 1.93 -29.13
N ASP A 135 3.95 2.10 -30.39
CA ASP A 135 4.22 1.13 -31.45
C ASP A 135 5.75 1.05 -31.67
N GLU A 136 6.28 -0.14 -31.97
CA GLU A 136 7.69 -0.34 -32.30
C GLU A 136 7.86 -0.77 -33.76
N THR A 137 8.89 -0.25 -34.42
CA THR A 137 9.32 -0.65 -35.77
C THR A 137 10.78 -1.10 -35.75
N ASP A 138 11.14 -2.04 -36.61
CA ASP A 138 12.53 -2.48 -36.77
C ASP A 138 13.35 -1.58 -37.72
N ILE A 139 12.65 -0.90 -38.64
CA ILE A 139 13.18 0.10 -39.57
C ILE A 139 12.70 1.50 -39.13
N ASP A 140 13.56 2.51 -39.28
CA ASP A 140 13.21 3.91 -39.02
C ASP A 140 12.23 4.45 -40.07
N LEU A 141 11.28 5.28 -39.66
CA LEU A 141 10.25 5.80 -40.57
C LEU A 141 10.83 6.76 -41.64
N THR A 142 12.02 7.32 -41.41
CA THR A 142 12.74 8.17 -42.38
C THR A 142 13.66 7.39 -43.32
N GLU A 143 13.80 6.07 -43.14
CA GLU A 143 14.59 5.21 -44.04
C GLU A 143 14.03 5.25 -45.46
N ALA A 144 14.93 5.27 -46.45
CA ALA A 144 14.55 5.31 -47.85
C ALA A 144 14.00 3.95 -48.32
N ILE A 145 12.82 3.95 -48.95
CA ILE A 145 12.24 2.70 -49.44
C ILE A 145 13.02 2.16 -50.64
N SER A 146 13.19 0.84 -50.65
CA SER A 146 13.96 0.09 -51.62
C SER A 146 13.28 -1.26 -51.90
N ASP A 147 13.62 -1.86 -53.03
CA ASP A 147 13.05 -3.14 -53.45
C ASP A 147 13.33 -4.25 -52.45
N ARG A 148 12.29 -5.01 -52.08
CA ARG A 148 12.35 -6.11 -51.10
C ARG A 148 12.64 -5.68 -49.67
N LEU A 149 12.57 -4.38 -49.35
CA LEU A 149 12.54 -3.90 -47.96
C LEU A 149 11.44 -4.65 -47.20
N HIS A 150 11.80 -5.18 -46.05
CA HIS A 150 10.90 -5.94 -45.20
C HIS A 150 10.90 -5.35 -43.80
N MET A 151 9.73 -4.88 -43.37
CA MET A 151 9.53 -4.15 -42.12
C MET A 151 8.61 -4.94 -41.19
N PHE A 152 8.95 -4.98 -39.90
CA PHE A 152 8.07 -5.46 -38.83
C PHE A 152 7.53 -4.28 -38.02
N ILE A 153 6.22 -4.25 -37.82
CA ILE A 153 5.54 -3.33 -36.90
C ILE A 153 4.99 -4.17 -35.74
N LYS A 154 5.43 -3.87 -34.51
CA LYS A 154 4.79 -4.40 -33.29
C LYS A 154 3.82 -3.34 -32.77
N ARG A 155 2.53 -3.68 -32.69
CA ARG A 155 1.53 -2.73 -32.16
C ARG A 155 1.53 -2.68 -30.64
N ALA A 156 1.45 -1.46 -30.14
CA ALA A 156 1.21 -1.19 -28.74
C ALA A 156 -0.13 -1.75 -28.28
N PHE A 157 -0.14 -2.26 -27.05
CA PHE A 157 -1.35 -2.46 -26.28
C PHE A 157 -1.32 -1.57 -25.04
N THR A 158 -2.50 -1.28 -24.49
CA THR A 158 -2.60 -0.46 -23.26
C THR A 158 -2.44 -1.35 -22.02
N VAL A 159 -1.45 -1.04 -21.19
CA VAL A 159 -1.37 -1.51 -19.80
C VAL A 159 -1.80 -0.40 -18.84
N SER A 160 -2.30 -0.77 -17.66
CA SER A 160 -2.66 0.19 -16.61
C SER A 160 -1.85 -0.05 -15.34
N VAL A 161 -1.20 1.00 -14.84
CA VAL A 161 -0.48 0.99 -13.56
C VAL A 161 -1.26 1.79 -12.53
N GLU A 162 -1.72 1.11 -11.48
CA GLU A 162 -2.36 1.69 -10.30
C GLU A 162 -1.30 1.89 -9.20
N SER A 163 -1.16 3.11 -8.69
CA SER A 163 -0.18 3.51 -7.69
C SER A 163 -0.65 4.76 -6.97
N ASP A 164 -0.49 4.82 -5.65
CA ASP A 164 -0.74 6.04 -4.85
C ASP A 164 -2.19 6.60 -4.99
N GLY A 165 -3.16 5.73 -5.33
CA GLY A 165 -4.56 6.08 -5.62
C GLY A 165 -4.84 6.53 -7.07
N GLU A 166 -3.81 6.76 -7.89
CA GLU A 166 -3.94 7.10 -9.31
C GLU A 166 -3.90 5.86 -10.21
N THR A 167 -4.47 5.94 -11.41
CA THR A 167 -4.30 4.93 -12.48
C THR A 167 -3.75 5.59 -13.74
N LYS A 168 -2.52 5.22 -14.12
CA LYS A 168 -1.86 5.66 -15.36
C LYS A 168 -2.04 4.60 -16.44
N LYS A 169 -2.32 5.02 -17.68
CA LYS A 169 -2.38 4.15 -18.86
C LYS A 169 -1.13 4.36 -19.71
N LEU A 170 -0.57 3.28 -20.22
CA LEU A 170 0.67 3.30 -21.02
C LEU A 170 0.46 2.44 -22.27
N ALA A 171 0.82 2.99 -23.44
CA ALA A 171 0.94 2.23 -24.66
C ALA A 171 2.34 1.57 -24.72
N ILE A 172 2.41 0.26 -24.93
CA ILE A 172 3.67 -0.48 -25.00
C ILE A 172 3.53 -1.72 -25.89
N ALA A 173 4.52 -2.01 -26.74
CA ALA A 173 4.47 -3.13 -27.70
C ALA A 173 4.98 -4.46 -27.14
N ASN A 174 5.91 -4.45 -26.18
CA ASN A 174 6.39 -5.64 -25.46
C ASN A 174 7.08 -5.24 -24.12
N GLY A 175 7.60 -6.22 -23.39
CA GLY A 175 8.32 -6.02 -22.13
C GLY A 175 7.63 -6.66 -20.93
N THR A 176 8.07 -6.25 -19.74
CA THR A 176 7.68 -6.76 -18.42
C THR A 176 7.03 -5.68 -17.55
N VAL A 177 6.48 -6.07 -16.39
CA VAL A 177 5.99 -5.12 -15.38
C VAL A 177 7.06 -4.11 -14.96
N ALA A 178 8.33 -4.50 -14.88
CA ALA A 178 9.45 -3.59 -14.63
C ALA A 178 9.57 -2.50 -15.71
N ASP A 179 9.47 -2.88 -16.99
CA ASP A 179 9.58 -1.95 -18.12
C ASP A 179 8.39 -0.96 -18.16
N ALA A 180 7.18 -1.43 -17.83
CA ALA A 180 6.02 -0.56 -17.67
C ALA A 180 6.21 0.45 -16.52
N LEU A 181 6.75 0.03 -15.37
CA LEU A 181 7.06 0.93 -14.24
C LEU A 181 8.14 1.96 -14.61
N ALA A 182 9.17 1.53 -15.33
CA ALA A 182 10.21 2.43 -15.84
C ALA A 182 9.62 3.47 -16.83
N LYS A 183 8.80 3.04 -17.80
CA LYS A 183 8.09 3.93 -18.74
C LYS A 183 7.10 4.87 -18.04
N ALA A 184 6.51 4.44 -16.92
CA ALA A 184 5.66 5.28 -16.06
C ALA A 184 6.43 6.34 -15.24
N GLY A 185 7.76 6.24 -15.18
CA GLY A 185 8.61 7.03 -14.27
C GLY A 185 8.43 6.67 -12.79
N ILE A 186 7.82 5.52 -12.47
CA ILE A 186 7.51 5.14 -11.10
C ILE A 186 8.70 4.42 -10.47
N LYS A 187 9.15 4.92 -9.32
CA LYS A 187 10.14 4.27 -8.47
C LYS A 187 9.44 3.58 -7.29
N LEU A 188 9.99 2.44 -6.89
CA LEU A 188 9.53 1.66 -5.75
C LEU A 188 10.39 1.99 -4.52
N GLY A 189 9.79 1.97 -3.34
CA GLY A 189 10.49 1.83 -2.06
C GLY A 189 11.03 0.41 -1.87
N GLU A 190 11.89 0.23 -0.87
CA GLU A 190 12.50 -1.06 -0.53
C GLU A 190 11.46 -2.11 -0.13
N ASP A 191 10.43 -1.69 0.62
CA ASP A 191 9.35 -2.55 1.10
C ASP A 191 8.13 -2.62 0.18
N ASP A 192 8.05 -1.83 -0.90
CA ASP A 192 6.90 -1.81 -1.80
C ASP A 192 6.63 -3.18 -2.45
N LYS A 193 5.38 -3.43 -2.83
CA LYS A 193 4.96 -4.69 -3.44
C LYS A 193 4.20 -4.41 -4.74
N VAL A 194 4.49 -5.18 -5.78
CA VAL A 194 3.89 -5.01 -7.11
C VAL A 194 3.23 -6.32 -7.52
N VAL A 195 2.01 -6.22 -8.07
CA VAL A 195 1.22 -7.35 -8.56
C VAL A 195 0.72 -7.02 -9.98
N PRO A 196 1.01 -7.83 -11.02
CA PRO A 196 1.92 -8.99 -11.03
C PRO A 196 3.37 -8.67 -10.68
N SER A 197 4.21 -9.70 -10.58
CA SER A 197 5.64 -9.55 -10.28
C SER A 197 6.37 -8.79 -11.39
N LEU A 198 7.50 -8.17 -11.05
CA LEU A 198 8.27 -7.30 -11.95
C LEU A 198 8.73 -7.97 -13.25
N ASP A 199 8.99 -9.29 -13.20
CA ASP A 199 9.39 -10.15 -14.32
C ASP A 199 8.21 -10.68 -15.15
N THR A 200 6.96 -10.45 -14.74
CA THR A 200 5.78 -10.87 -15.50
C THR A 200 5.74 -10.16 -16.86
N ALA A 201 5.73 -10.94 -17.95
CA ALA A 201 5.57 -10.42 -19.30
C ALA A 201 4.20 -9.74 -19.50
N LEU A 202 4.19 -8.62 -20.21
CA LEU A 202 3.00 -7.81 -20.41
C LEU A 202 2.07 -8.38 -21.49
N THR A 203 0.78 -8.10 -21.35
CA THR A 203 -0.28 -8.40 -22.32
C THR A 203 -1.28 -7.25 -22.36
N GLY A 204 -2.12 -7.18 -23.40
CA GLY A 204 -3.11 -6.11 -23.59
C GLY A 204 -4.22 -5.99 -22.54
N PHE A 205 -4.21 -6.82 -21.50
CA PHE A 205 -5.12 -6.74 -20.35
C PHE A 205 -4.39 -6.69 -19.00
N THR A 206 -3.05 -6.58 -19.00
CA THR A 206 -2.26 -6.55 -17.77
C THR A 206 -2.54 -5.28 -16.96
N LYS A 207 -3.19 -5.47 -15.81
CA LYS A 207 -3.33 -4.46 -14.76
C LYS A 207 -2.21 -4.67 -13.75
N ILE A 208 -1.42 -3.64 -13.51
CA ILE A 208 -0.35 -3.61 -12.53
C ILE A 208 -0.85 -2.79 -11.35
N LYS A 209 -0.79 -3.32 -10.13
CA LYS A 209 -1.02 -2.56 -8.90
C LYS A 209 0.25 -2.53 -8.06
N ILE A 210 0.61 -1.34 -7.60
CA ILE A 210 1.67 -1.08 -6.64
C ILE A 210 1.02 -0.80 -5.29
N PHE A 211 1.49 -1.49 -4.26
CA PHE A 211 1.14 -1.28 -2.86
C PHE A 211 2.34 -0.62 -2.17
N ARG A 212 2.16 0.58 -1.64
CA ARG A 212 3.20 1.28 -0.87
C ARG A 212 3.28 0.68 0.52
N VAL A 213 4.47 0.24 0.94
CA VAL A 213 4.64 -0.36 2.27
C VAL A 213 5.62 0.46 3.09
N LYS A 214 5.25 0.75 4.34
CA LYS A 214 6.08 1.49 5.28
C LYS A 214 6.00 0.87 6.67
N TYR A 215 7.13 0.81 7.36
CA TYR A 215 7.20 0.49 8.78
C TYR A 215 7.57 1.73 9.59
N ASP A 216 6.80 2.02 10.64
CA ASP A 216 7.15 3.01 11.67
C ASP A 216 7.36 2.33 13.03
N THR A 217 8.06 3.01 13.95
CA THR A 217 8.21 2.56 15.34
C THR A 217 7.39 3.43 16.28
N LYS A 218 6.40 2.82 16.92
CA LYS A 218 5.56 3.43 17.96
C LYS A 218 6.14 3.15 19.34
N LEU A 219 6.12 4.17 20.19
CA LEU A 219 6.62 4.12 21.56
C LEU A 219 5.44 4.32 22.52
N GLU A 220 5.27 3.39 23.44
CA GLU A 220 4.26 3.49 24.51
C GLU A 220 4.94 3.47 25.87
N LYS A 221 4.60 4.44 26.73
CA LYS A 221 5.13 4.52 28.10
C LYS A 221 4.17 3.82 29.06
N GLN A 222 4.64 2.78 29.72
CA GLN A 222 3.84 1.96 30.64
C GLN A 222 4.45 2.00 32.06
N SER A 223 3.59 1.94 33.08
CA SER A 223 4.04 1.84 34.47
C SER A 223 4.58 0.45 34.77
N VAL A 224 5.52 0.36 35.70
CA VAL A 224 6.00 -0.89 36.29
C VAL A 224 5.68 -0.84 37.79
N PRO A 225 4.65 -1.54 38.27
CA PRO A 225 4.25 -1.50 39.68
C PRO A 225 5.41 -1.83 40.63
N TYR A 226 5.46 -1.19 41.80
CA TYR A 226 6.38 -1.57 42.87
C TYR A 226 5.91 -2.82 43.62
N GLU A 227 6.86 -3.51 44.25
CA GLU A 227 6.61 -4.59 45.22
C GLU A 227 6.64 -4.03 46.65
N THR A 228 5.84 -4.59 47.57
CA THR A 228 5.95 -4.29 49.01
C THR A 228 6.72 -5.40 49.73
N GLU A 229 7.78 -5.03 50.42
CA GLU A 229 8.58 -5.87 51.30
C GLU A 229 8.16 -5.67 52.76
N ILE A 230 7.89 -6.77 53.49
CA ILE A 230 7.39 -6.72 54.86
C ILE A 230 8.48 -7.13 55.85
N ILE A 231 8.94 -6.19 56.67
CA ILE A 231 9.94 -6.42 57.71
C ILE A 231 9.24 -6.57 59.07
N LYS A 232 9.50 -7.68 59.77
CA LYS A 232 8.96 -7.93 61.12
C LYS A 232 9.85 -7.26 62.18
N SER A 233 9.24 -6.67 63.22
CA SER A 233 9.95 -6.05 64.34
C SER A 233 9.42 -6.52 65.70
N SER A 234 10.32 -7.05 66.52
CA SER A 234 10.09 -7.42 67.93
C SER A 234 9.81 -6.24 68.87
N ASP A 235 9.97 -5.01 68.38
CA ASP A 235 10.02 -3.80 69.19
C ASP A 235 8.69 -3.03 69.11
N MET A 236 7.96 -3.22 68.00
CA MET A 236 6.62 -2.70 67.72
C MET A 236 5.54 -3.74 68.02
N PHE A 237 4.36 -3.29 68.45
CA PHE A 237 3.26 -4.18 68.81
C PHE A 237 2.53 -4.76 67.59
N VAL A 238 1.88 -5.92 67.73
CA VAL A 238 1.25 -6.69 66.62
C VAL A 238 0.17 -5.92 65.82
N ASP A 239 -0.34 -4.83 66.36
CA ASP A 239 -1.31 -3.90 65.76
C ASP A 239 -0.64 -2.68 65.08
N GLU A 240 0.67 -2.50 65.23
CA GLU A 240 1.43 -1.35 64.73
C GLU A 240 2.15 -1.66 63.41
N SER A 241 2.13 -0.69 62.48
CA SER A 241 2.93 -0.76 61.26
C SER A 241 3.41 0.61 60.79
N GLU A 242 4.57 0.63 60.16
CA GLU A 242 5.33 1.82 59.74
C GLU A 242 5.79 1.64 58.28
N ILE A 243 5.61 2.67 57.44
CA ILE A 243 6.17 2.67 56.08
C ILE A 243 7.56 3.32 56.16
N VAL A 244 8.59 2.48 56.19
CA VAL A 244 10.01 2.89 56.32
C VAL A 244 10.55 3.43 54.99
N THR A 245 10.01 2.96 53.87
CA THR A 245 10.28 3.51 52.53
C THR A 245 9.02 3.39 51.70
N LYS A 246 8.56 4.49 51.11
CA LYS A 246 7.34 4.51 50.30
C LYS A 246 7.61 3.93 48.92
N GLY A 247 6.74 3.04 48.45
CA GLY A 247 6.81 2.48 47.11
C GLY A 247 6.63 3.53 46.02
N VAL A 248 7.36 3.38 44.91
CA VAL A 248 7.26 4.26 43.74
C VAL A 248 7.35 3.42 42.47
N ASP A 249 6.33 3.48 41.63
CA ASP A 249 6.30 2.79 40.33
C ASP A 249 7.51 3.15 39.46
N GLY A 250 8.03 2.13 38.79
CA GLY A 250 8.97 2.25 37.69
C GLY A 250 8.26 2.61 36.39
N GLU A 251 9.02 2.76 35.32
CA GLU A 251 8.52 3.12 34.00
C GLU A 251 9.28 2.34 32.94
N LYS A 252 8.56 1.84 31.92
CA LYS A 252 9.14 1.21 30.74
C LYS A 252 8.61 1.83 29.46
N LEU A 253 9.41 1.76 28.40
CA LEU A 253 8.99 2.01 27.03
C LEU A 253 8.78 0.66 26.33
N ALA A 254 7.56 0.41 25.87
CA ALA A 254 7.25 -0.64 24.92
C ALA A 254 7.43 -0.09 23.49
N PHE A 255 8.08 -0.87 22.62
CA PHE A 255 8.36 -0.54 21.23
C PHE A 255 7.51 -1.46 20.35
N TYR A 256 6.70 -0.87 19.48
CA TYR A 256 5.89 -1.58 18.50
C TYR A 256 6.32 -1.18 17.10
N THR A 257 6.37 -2.15 16.18
CA THR A 257 6.50 -1.90 14.75
C THR A 257 5.09 -1.83 14.16
N GLU A 258 4.74 -0.69 13.56
CA GLU A 258 3.47 -0.47 12.89
C GLU A 258 3.68 -0.47 11.37
N LYS A 259 2.90 -1.27 10.66
CA LYS A 259 3.02 -1.53 9.23
C LYS A 259 1.85 -0.90 8.48
N TYR A 260 2.18 -0.02 7.56
CA TYR A 260 1.23 0.69 6.73
C TYR A 260 1.27 0.13 5.31
N VAL A 261 0.10 -0.02 4.70
CA VAL A 261 -0.07 -0.35 3.27
C VAL A 261 -0.96 0.71 2.65
N ASP A 262 -0.47 1.37 1.60
CA ASP A 262 -1.14 2.52 0.94
C ASP A 262 -1.55 3.65 1.90
N GLY A 263 -0.86 3.75 3.05
CA GLY A 263 -1.12 4.72 4.13
C GLY A 263 -2.04 4.23 5.26
N GLU A 264 -2.71 3.08 5.09
CA GLU A 264 -3.58 2.50 6.12
C GLU A 264 -2.80 1.56 7.06
N LEU A 265 -3.06 1.62 8.37
CA LEU A 265 -2.44 0.74 9.36
C LEU A 265 -3.00 -0.69 9.24
N THR A 266 -2.13 -1.64 8.88
CA THR A 266 -2.51 -3.05 8.64
C THR A 266 -2.07 -4.00 9.75
N GLU A 267 -0.99 -3.70 10.46
CA GLU A 267 -0.37 -4.61 11.42
C GLU A 267 0.38 -3.83 12.51
N THR A 268 0.29 -4.28 13.77
CA THR A 268 1.04 -3.73 14.91
C THR A 268 1.68 -4.88 15.66
N VAL A 269 3.01 -4.95 15.69
CA VAL A 269 3.77 -6.06 16.29
C VAL A 269 4.63 -5.54 17.43
N PHE A 270 4.58 -6.19 18.60
CA PHE A 270 5.49 -5.88 19.70
C PHE A 270 6.93 -6.28 19.33
N SER A 271 7.85 -5.32 19.41
CA SER A 271 9.26 -5.51 19.04
C SER A 271 10.14 -5.80 20.27
N ARG A 272 10.05 -4.93 21.29
CA ARG A 272 10.84 -5.03 22.53
C ARG A 272 10.29 -4.08 23.61
N GLU A 273 10.79 -4.21 24.83
CA GLU A 273 10.62 -3.18 25.85
C GLU A 273 11.96 -2.76 26.48
N THR A 274 11.95 -1.66 27.23
CA THR A 274 13.13 -1.17 27.96
C THR A 274 12.66 -0.42 29.20
N VAL A 275 13.07 -0.88 30.39
CA VAL A 275 12.82 -0.18 31.65
C VAL A 275 13.69 1.08 31.68
N ILE A 276 13.05 2.24 31.71
CA ILE A 276 13.70 3.57 31.76
C ILE A 276 13.83 4.09 33.19
N LYS A 277 13.03 3.55 34.12
CA LYS A 277 13.09 3.83 35.56
C LYS A 277 12.72 2.56 36.32
N GLN A 278 13.58 2.10 37.22
CA GLN A 278 13.28 0.94 38.07
C GLN A 278 12.22 1.31 39.13
N PRO A 279 11.31 0.39 39.50
CA PRO A 279 10.44 0.59 40.65
C PRO A 279 11.24 0.61 41.96
N VAL A 280 10.83 1.47 42.89
CA VAL A 280 11.33 1.49 44.27
C VAL A 280 10.36 0.71 45.13
N LYS A 281 10.83 -0.35 45.80
CA LYS A 281 9.98 -1.16 46.68
C LYS A 281 9.44 -0.35 47.85
N GLU A 282 8.22 -0.64 48.25
CA GLU A 282 7.70 -0.19 49.54
C GLU A 282 8.28 -1.08 50.65
N VAL A 283 8.86 -0.49 51.70
CA VAL A 283 9.31 -1.23 52.88
C VAL A 283 8.33 -0.95 54.01
N LYS A 284 7.48 -1.93 54.32
CA LYS A 284 6.51 -1.86 55.42
C LYS A 284 6.99 -2.67 56.60
N LYS A 285 7.33 -1.99 57.69
CA LYS A 285 7.67 -2.62 58.97
C LYS A 285 6.38 -2.92 59.74
N VAL A 286 6.26 -4.12 60.28
CA VAL A 286 5.09 -4.59 61.06
C VAL A 286 5.56 -5.15 62.40
N GLY A 287 4.83 -4.83 63.46
CA GLY A 287 5.17 -5.33 64.79
C GLY A 287 4.87 -6.82 64.97
N THR A 288 5.65 -7.44 65.85
CA THR A 288 5.45 -8.82 66.32
C THR A 288 5.52 -8.93 67.83
N LYS A 289 5.62 -7.82 68.56
CA LYS A 289 5.59 -7.79 70.02
C LYS A 289 4.15 -7.98 70.50
N PRO A 290 3.84 -8.97 71.36
CA PRO A 290 2.58 -8.95 72.09
C PRO A 290 2.51 -7.68 72.94
N ARG A 291 1.33 -7.05 73.06
CA ARG A 291 1.11 -6.11 74.16
C ARG A 291 1.15 -6.92 75.45
N GLU A 292 1.82 -6.41 76.48
CA GLU A 292 1.68 -7.00 77.80
C GLU A 292 0.25 -6.73 78.27
N VAL A 293 -0.55 -7.79 78.32
CA VAL A 293 -1.85 -7.73 78.99
C VAL A 293 -1.61 -7.34 80.45
N LEU A 294 -2.16 -6.20 80.85
CA LEU A 294 -2.19 -5.83 82.26
C LEU A 294 -2.86 -6.97 83.02
N SER A 295 -2.24 -7.44 84.10
CA SER A 295 -2.57 -8.72 84.73
C SER A 295 -3.85 -8.71 85.60
N ALA A 296 -4.76 -7.79 85.30
CA ALA A 296 -6.19 -7.87 85.57
C ALA A 296 -6.88 -7.97 84.19
N TYR A 297 -7.43 -9.11 83.77
CA TYR A 297 -8.25 -10.00 84.60
C TYR A 297 -7.80 -11.47 84.63
N LYS A 298 -7.00 -11.85 85.65
CA LYS A 298 -6.93 -13.24 86.10
C LYS A 298 -8.09 -13.56 87.06
N ASN A 299 -9.24 -13.92 86.49
CA ASN A 299 -10.19 -14.91 87.01
C ASN A 299 -11.42 -15.00 86.08
N THR A 300 -12.01 -16.19 85.96
CA THR A 300 -13.28 -16.41 85.23
C THR A 300 -14.51 -15.79 85.91
N ASP A 301 -14.34 -15.22 87.12
CA ASP A 301 -15.36 -14.48 87.87
C ASP A 301 -15.57 -13.04 87.37
N ALA A 302 -14.88 -12.63 86.30
CA ALA A 302 -14.76 -11.22 85.88
C ALA A 302 -14.96 -11.01 84.36
N ALA A 303 -15.83 -11.80 83.72
CA ALA A 303 -16.36 -11.44 82.42
C ALA A 303 -17.26 -10.19 82.54
N ILE A 304 -17.34 -9.37 81.48
CA ILE A 304 -18.21 -8.18 81.47
C ILE A 304 -19.70 -8.55 81.30
N SER A 305 -19.98 -9.67 80.62
CA SER A 305 -21.33 -10.20 80.45
C SER A 305 -21.96 -10.66 81.78
N GLU A 306 -23.22 -10.29 82.01
CA GLU A 306 -24.03 -10.73 83.14
C GLU A 306 -24.77 -12.07 82.87
N LEU A 307 -24.49 -12.73 81.73
CA LEU A 307 -25.11 -14.02 81.39
C LEU A 307 -24.29 -15.21 81.89
N ASP A 308 -24.96 -16.12 82.62
CA ASP A 308 -24.40 -17.42 83.03
C ASP A 308 -23.82 -18.18 81.83
N VAL A 309 -22.56 -18.62 81.96
CA VAL A 309 -21.90 -19.45 80.95
C VAL A 309 -22.55 -20.84 80.90
N PRO A 310 -23.08 -21.30 79.75
CA PRO A 310 -23.69 -22.62 79.64
C PRO A 310 -22.69 -23.74 79.97
N SER A 311 -23.12 -24.76 80.71
CA SER A 311 -22.27 -25.91 81.08
C SER A 311 -21.84 -26.80 79.89
N SER A 312 -22.38 -26.54 78.70
CA SER A 312 -21.93 -27.08 77.41
C SER A 312 -20.68 -26.38 76.87
N LEU A 313 -20.38 -25.15 77.30
CA LEU A 313 -19.20 -24.40 76.88
C LEU A 313 -18.02 -24.74 77.79
N LYS A 314 -16.92 -25.20 77.18
CA LYS A 314 -15.65 -25.44 77.85
C LYS A 314 -14.68 -24.33 77.51
N LEU A 315 -14.03 -23.79 78.54
CA LEU A 315 -12.95 -22.82 78.41
C LEU A 315 -11.61 -23.50 78.72
N ASP A 316 -10.51 -22.96 78.20
CA ASP A 316 -9.15 -23.37 78.56
C ASP A 316 -8.66 -22.67 79.85
N GLU A 317 -7.38 -22.88 80.20
CA GLU A 317 -6.71 -22.26 81.35
C GLU A 317 -6.63 -20.72 81.27
N ASN A 318 -6.93 -20.12 80.10
CA ASN A 318 -6.92 -18.69 79.83
C ASN A 318 -8.34 -18.10 79.70
N GLY A 319 -9.40 -18.91 79.89
CA GLY A 319 -10.79 -18.48 79.72
C GLY A 319 -11.27 -18.46 78.26
N ILE A 320 -10.52 -19.05 77.32
CA ILE A 320 -10.85 -19.06 75.89
C ILE A 320 -11.66 -20.32 75.53
N PRO A 321 -12.76 -20.23 74.77
CA PRO A 321 -13.52 -21.39 74.32
C PRO A 321 -12.69 -22.45 73.59
N VAL A 322 -12.81 -23.72 73.99
CA VAL A 322 -12.20 -24.86 73.28
C VAL A 322 -13.18 -25.66 72.42
N ASN A 323 -14.50 -25.43 72.56
CA ASN A 323 -15.53 -25.96 71.67
C ASN A 323 -16.39 -24.83 71.09
N TYR A 324 -16.16 -24.54 69.81
CA TYR A 324 -16.86 -23.52 69.03
C TYR A 324 -16.95 -23.96 67.55
N LYS A 325 -17.92 -23.41 66.81
CA LYS A 325 -18.14 -23.70 65.37
C LYS A 325 -17.19 -22.94 64.45
N ARG A 326 -16.93 -21.66 64.74
CA ARG A 326 -15.91 -20.83 64.06
C ARG A 326 -15.38 -19.74 64.99
N ALA A 327 -14.15 -19.28 64.76
CA ALA A 327 -13.60 -18.08 65.37
C ALA A 327 -13.36 -17.03 64.26
N VAL A 328 -13.81 -15.80 64.48
CA VAL A 328 -13.72 -14.68 63.53
C VAL A 328 -12.93 -13.56 64.19
N LYS A 329 -11.94 -12.99 63.49
CA LYS A 329 -11.29 -11.75 63.93
C LYS A 329 -12.05 -10.56 63.38
N GLY A 330 -12.37 -9.62 64.26
CA GLY A 330 -13.12 -8.42 63.91
C GLY A 330 -12.83 -7.29 64.89
N LYS A 331 -13.78 -6.38 65.03
CA LYS A 331 -13.66 -5.11 65.72
C LYS A 331 -14.95 -4.82 66.49
N ALA A 332 -14.83 -4.46 67.76
CA ALA A 332 -15.95 -4.19 68.64
C ALA A 332 -15.89 -2.76 69.20
N THR A 333 -17.03 -2.07 69.17
CA THR A 333 -17.29 -0.89 70.01
C THR A 333 -18.06 -1.31 71.27
N ALA A 334 -18.40 -0.32 72.10
CA ALA A 334 -19.23 -0.49 73.28
C ALA A 334 -20.31 0.58 73.35
N TYR A 335 -21.48 0.22 73.90
CA TYR A 335 -22.62 1.12 74.06
C TYR A 335 -23.39 0.83 75.37
N THR A 336 -24.23 1.76 75.82
CA THR A 336 -25.10 1.58 76.99
C THR A 336 -26.34 2.46 76.89
N GLY A 337 -27.30 2.28 77.81
CA GLY A 337 -28.44 3.18 78.02
C GLY A 337 -29.63 3.02 77.08
N ASP A 338 -29.60 2.08 76.14
CA ASP A 338 -30.69 1.88 75.19
C ASP A 338 -31.99 1.38 75.84
N PRO A 339 -33.18 1.75 75.31
CA PRO A 339 -34.48 1.43 75.91
C PRO A 339 -35.00 0.03 75.58
N GLY A 340 -34.40 -0.68 74.61
CA GLY A 340 -34.84 -1.98 74.14
C GLY A 340 -34.01 -2.47 72.95
N THR A 341 -33.79 -3.79 72.84
CA THR A 341 -33.03 -4.37 71.71
C THR A 341 -33.93 -4.78 70.55
N ALA A 342 -33.39 -4.85 69.34
CA ALA A 342 -34.14 -5.21 68.14
C ALA A 342 -34.72 -6.65 68.12
N SER A 343 -34.24 -7.56 68.96
CA SER A 343 -34.86 -8.88 69.20
C SER A 343 -36.01 -8.87 70.21
N GLY A 344 -36.27 -7.74 70.88
CA GLY A 344 -37.21 -7.63 72.00
C GLY A 344 -36.66 -8.11 73.35
N ARG A 345 -35.38 -8.52 73.43
CA ARG A 345 -34.70 -8.82 74.70
C ARG A 345 -34.43 -7.52 75.48
N LYS A 346 -34.37 -7.64 76.82
CA LYS A 346 -33.93 -6.54 77.69
C LYS A 346 -32.45 -6.20 77.38
N PRO A 347 -32.08 -4.94 77.14
CA PRO A 347 -30.68 -4.53 77.06
C PRO A 347 -29.98 -4.75 78.41
N MET A 348 -28.83 -5.41 78.36
CA MET A 348 -27.97 -5.75 79.51
C MET A 348 -26.63 -6.31 78.99
N PRO A 349 -25.54 -6.29 79.79
CA PRO A 349 -24.29 -6.93 79.41
C PRO A 349 -24.49 -8.41 79.09
N GLY A 350 -23.99 -8.85 77.94
CA GLY A 350 -24.26 -10.17 77.37
C GLY A 350 -25.33 -10.20 76.27
N HIS A 351 -26.16 -9.16 76.13
CA HIS A 351 -26.99 -8.95 74.94
C HIS A 351 -26.31 -7.92 74.03
N ILE A 352 -25.85 -8.35 72.85
CA ILE A 352 -24.99 -7.54 71.98
C ILE A 352 -25.61 -7.26 70.61
N ALA A 353 -25.11 -6.21 69.96
CA ALA A 353 -25.55 -5.79 68.64
C ALA A 353 -24.65 -6.34 67.52
N VAL A 354 -25.27 -6.82 66.44
CA VAL A 354 -24.64 -7.57 65.33
C VAL A 354 -25.24 -7.19 63.97
N ASP A 355 -24.71 -7.68 62.84
CA ASP A 355 -25.54 -7.86 61.63
C ASP A 355 -26.32 -9.19 61.76
N PRO A 356 -27.67 -9.18 61.80
CA PRO A 356 -28.49 -10.39 61.86
C PRO A 356 -28.33 -11.34 60.66
N LYS A 357 -27.70 -10.90 59.56
CA LYS A 357 -27.36 -11.76 58.42
C LYS A 357 -26.13 -12.64 58.68
N GLU A 358 -25.18 -12.17 59.50
CA GLU A 358 -23.98 -12.91 59.85
C GLU A 358 -24.15 -13.69 61.17
N TYR A 359 -24.88 -13.09 62.11
CA TYR A 359 -25.21 -13.62 63.43
C TYR A 359 -26.73 -13.43 63.70
N PRO A 360 -27.59 -14.32 63.21
CA PRO A 360 -29.04 -14.25 63.47
C PRO A 360 -29.37 -14.13 64.96
N TYR A 361 -30.44 -13.39 65.32
CA TYR A 361 -30.80 -13.20 66.73
C TYR A 361 -30.97 -14.53 67.46
N GLY A 362 -30.43 -14.61 68.68
CA GLY A 362 -30.30 -15.85 69.42
C GLY A 362 -29.04 -16.66 69.13
N THR A 363 -28.17 -16.24 68.20
CA THR A 363 -26.83 -16.84 68.03
C THR A 363 -26.02 -16.66 69.32
N GLU A 364 -25.53 -17.79 69.84
CA GLU A 364 -24.66 -17.85 71.01
C GLU A 364 -23.21 -17.58 70.60
N LEU A 365 -22.56 -16.67 71.33
CA LEU A 365 -21.25 -16.12 71.01
C LEU A 365 -20.39 -16.07 72.28
N TYR A 366 -19.08 -15.96 72.09
CA TYR A 366 -18.14 -15.61 73.16
C TYR A 366 -17.11 -14.62 72.61
N VAL A 367 -16.87 -13.51 73.32
CA VAL A 367 -16.03 -12.41 72.83
C VAL A 367 -14.86 -12.12 73.76
N VAL A 368 -13.67 -12.10 73.19
CA VAL A 368 -12.39 -11.75 73.84
C VAL A 368 -11.68 -10.71 72.99
N SER A 369 -10.97 -9.76 73.58
CA SER A 369 -10.15 -8.81 72.82
C SER A 369 -8.96 -9.52 72.13
N SER A 370 -8.54 -9.02 70.97
CA SER A 370 -7.50 -9.67 70.13
C SER A 370 -6.09 -9.63 70.74
N ASP A 371 -5.88 -8.79 71.75
CA ASP A 371 -4.68 -8.73 72.60
C ASP A 371 -4.82 -9.56 73.87
N GLY A 372 -6.03 -10.04 74.22
CA GLY A 372 -6.33 -10.82 75.42
C GLY A 372 -6.51 -9.99 76.70
N SER A 373 -6.54 -8.66 76.64
CA SER A 373 -6.65 -7.79 77.83
C SER A 373 -8.05 -7.77 78.47
N TYR A 374 -9.11 -8.07 77.70
CA TYR A 374 -10.49 -8.14 78.21
C TYR A 374 -11.23 -9.37 77.69
N VAL A 375 -11.95 -10.02 78.60
CA VAL A 375 -12.99 -11.02 78.29
C VAL A 375 -14.35 -10.35 78.45
N TYR A 376 -15.05 -10.10 77.35
CA TYR A 376 -16.47 -9.74 77.44
C TYR A 376 -17.29 -10.96 77.85
N GLY A 377 -16.90 -12.15 77.36
CA GLY A 377 -17.42 -13.43 77.80
C GLY A 377 -18.56 -13.95 76.92
N TYR A 378 -19.39 -14.80 77.50
CA TYR A 378 -20.54 -15.43 76.83
C TYR A 378 -21.63 -14.40 76.56
N CYS A 379 -22.10 -14.31 75.31
CA CYS A 379 -23.09 -13.33 74.89
C CYS A 379 -24.01 -13.86 73.79
N ILE A 380 -25.12 -13.17 73.56
CA ILE A 380 -26.15 -13.55 72.60
C ILE A 380 -26.40 -12.38 71.65
N ALA A 381 -26.45 -12.68 70.35
CA ALA A 381 -26.93 -11.77 69.32
C ALA A 381 -28.38 -11.34 69.63
N ALA A 382 -28.56 -10.10 70.08
CA ALA A 382 -29.84 -9.60 70.58
C ALA A 382 -30.29 -8.29 69.90
N ASP A 383 -29.39 -7.58 69.24
CA ASP A 383 -29.64 -6.24 68.74
C ASP A 383 -29.00 -5.97 67.38
N THR A 384 -29.28 -4.83 66.75
CA THR A 384 -28.65 -4.41 65.47
C THR A 384 -28.12 -2.98 65.56
N GLY A 385 -26.79 -2.85 65.61
CA GLY A 385 -26.15 -1.54 65.71
C GLY A 385 -26.14 -0.78 64.38
N GLY A 386 -25.99 0.55 64.45
CA GLY A 386 -25.91 1.40 63.27
C GLY A 386 -24.73 1.08 62.34
N PHE A 387 -23.69 0.44 62.86
CA PHE A 387 -22.48 0.03 62.12
C PHE A 387 -22.76 -0.89 60.93
N VAL A 388 -23.88 -1.64 60.93
CA VAL A 388 -24.31 -2.51 59.81
C VAL A 388 -24.54 -1.72 58.51
N LYS A 389 -24.72 -0.39 58.60
CA LYS A 389 -24.82 0.52 57.45
C LYS A 389 -23.52 1.30 57.17
N MET A 390 -22.51 1.19 58.02
CA MET A 390 -21.27 1.98 57.98
C MET A 390 -19.99 1.16 57.74
N GLY A 391 -20.01 -0.15 58.06
CA GLY A 391 -18.90 -1.08 57.74
C GLY A 391 -17.58 -0.81 58.46
N ASN A 392 -17.62 -0.17 59.63
CA ASN A 392 -16.44 0.31 60.38
C ASN A 392 -16.16 -0.42 61.71
N THR A 393 -17.05 -1.35 62.07
CA THR A 393 -17.12 -2.18 63.28
C THR A 393 -17.95 -3.44 62.93
N ASP A 394 -17.68 -4.59 63.57
CA ASP A 394 -18.36 -5.87 63.28
C ASP A 394 -19.43 -6.23 64.33
N ILE A 395 -19.24 -5.83 65.60
CA ILE A 395 -20.20 -5.98 66.70
C ILE A 395 -20.17 -4.78 67.65
N ASP A 396 -21.26 -4.53 68.39
CA ASP A 396 -21.32 -3.51 69.45
C ASP A 396 -21.70 -4.16 70.78
N LEU A 397 -20.93 -3.88 71.83
CA LEU A 397 -21.01 -4.59 73.11
C LEU A 397 -21.74 -3.75 74.16
N TYR A 398 -22.84 -4.27 74.71
CA TYR A 398 -23.59 -3.56 75.74
C TYR A 398 -22.82 -3.56 77.07
N MET A 399 -22.65 -2.38 77.69
CA MET A 399 -21.91 -2.17 78.94
C MET A 399 -22.82 -1.72 80.10
N PRO A 400 -22.44 -1.95 81.37
CA PRO A 400 -23.20 -1.47 82.53
C PRO A 400 -23.34 0.06 82.62
N ASN A 401 -22.36 0.81 82.11
CA ASN A 401 -22.27 2.28 82.21
C ASN A 401 -21.31 2.85 81.16
N GLU A 402 -21.31 4.19 81.04
CA GLU A 402 -20.53 4.93 80.04
C GLU A 402 -19.01 4.91 80.29
N ASP A 403 -18.58 4.84 81.56
CA ASP A 403 -17.15 4.73 81.89
C ASP A 403 -16.56 3.43 81.31
N MET A 404 -17.31 2.32 81.40
CA MET A 404 -16.94 1.04 80.78
C MET A 404 -17.04 1.06 79.24
N CYS A 405 -17.88 1.90 78.64
CA CYS A 405 -17.83 2.17 77.20
C CYS A 405 -16.50 2.86 76.84
N GLY A 406 -16.06 3.84 77.64
CA GLY A 406 -14.80 4.55 77.48
C GLY A 406 -13.56 3.64 77.64
N ASP A 407 -13.53 2.83 78.71
CA ASP A 407 -12.46 1.85 78.97
C ASP A 407 -12.38 0.76 77.89
N TRP A 408 -13.49 0.45 77.20
CA TRP A 408 -13.48 -0.45 76.04
C TRP A 408 -13.04 0.26 74.75
N GLY A 409 -13.62 1.42 74.45
CA GLY A 409 -13.35 2.21 73.26
C GLY A 409 -13.73 1.51 71.95
N ASN A 410 -12.80 1.44 71.00
CA ASN A 410 -12.96 0.70 69.75
C ASN A 410 -11.77 -0.26 69.61
N ARG A 411 -12.02 -1.57 69.72
CA ARG A 411 -11.00 -2.58 70.00
C ARG A 411 -11.10 -3.77 69.05
N GLY A 412 -9.97 -4.31 68.61
CA GLY A 412 -9.95 -5.57 67.87
C GLY A 412 -10.35 -6.75 68.76
N VAL A 413 -11.15 -7.68 68.26
CA VAL A 413 -11.70 -8.83 69.01
C VAL A 413 -11.56 -10.14 68.24
N THR A 414 -11.57 -11.25 68.98
CA THR A 414 -11.89 -12.57 68.43
C THR A 414 -13.28 -12.98 68.93
N ILE A 415 -14.16 -13.25 67.97
CA ILE A 415 -15.56 -13.62 68.15
C ILE A 415 -15.66 -15.13 67.90
N TYR A 416 -15.94 -15.90 68.95
CA TYR A 416 -16.19 -17.33 68.86
C TYR A 416 -17.69 -17.56 68.70
N VAL A 417 -18.09 -18.26 67.63
CA VAL A 417 -19.47 -18.70 67.41
C VAL A 417 -19.63 -20.09 67.98
N LEU A 418 -20.54 -20.25 68.92
CA LEU A 418 -20.74 -21.49 69.68
C LEU A 418 -21.74 -22.39 68.96
#